data_AF-A0A2H0XXU8-F1
#
_entry.id   AF-A0A2H0XXU8-F1
#
_cell.length_a   1.000
_cell.length_b   1.000
_cell.length_c   1.000
_cell.angle_alpha   90.00
_cell.angle_beta   90.00
_cell.angle_gamma   90.00
#
_symmetry.space_group_name_H-M   'P 1'
#
loop_
_entity.id
_entity.type
_entity.pdbx_description
1 polymer ?
#
loop_
_entity_poly.entity_id
_entity_poly.type
_entity_poly.pdbx_seq_one_letter_code
_entity_poly.pdbx_strand_id
1 'polypeptide(L)'
;MPKKFKFHVISNTHWDREWRYPFQRNRQKLVEMIDQTLDILDRNPDYRAFHLDSQTIVLKDYLEIRPQKRKQVEKYIRERRLLVGPWYILPEEFQVGGENLVRNLLMGHRIASEFGHVMKVG
;
A
#
# COMPACT_ATOMS: atom_id res chain seq x y z
N MET A 1 -7.14 36.21 -18.80
CA MET A 1 -6.57 34.85 -18.98
C MET A 1 -7.55 33.83 -18.41
N PRO A 2 -7.82 32.71 -19.08
CA PRO A 2 -8.66 31.66 -18.51
C PRO A 2 -8.05 31.13 -17.22
N LYS A 3 -8.90 30.78 -16.24
CA LYS A 3 -8.48 30.27 -14.93
C LYS A 3 -7.74 28.94 -15.12
N LYS A 4 -6.48 28.85 -14.65
CA LYS A 4 -5.72 27.60 -14.68
C LYS A 4 -6.17 26.71 -13.52
N PHE A 5 -6.47 25.44 -13.80
CA PHE A 5 -6.78 24.42 -12.81
C PHE A 5 -5.62 23.43 -12.69
N LYS A 6 -5.40 22.90 -11.48
CA LYS A 6 -4.44 21.85 -11.22
C LYS A 6 -5.21 20.57 -10.86
N PHE A 7 -5.05 19.54 -11.67
CA PHE A 7 -5.67 18.24 -11.44
C PHE A 7 -4.63 17.28 -10.86
N HIS A 8 -4.98 16.63 -9.76
CA HIS A 8 -4.15 15.61 -9.12
C HIS A 8 -4.76 14.24 -9.40
N VAL A 9 -4.03 13.37 -10.11
CA VAL A 9 -4.45 11.99 -10.37
C VAL A 9 -3.65 11.08 -9.45
N ILE A 10 -4.34 10.31 -8.62
CA ILE A 10 -3.74 9.37 -7.67
C ILE A 10 -4.13 7.97 -8.11
N SER A 11 -3.14 7.21 -8.58
CA SER A 11 -3.34 5.79 -8.88
C SER A 11 -3.35 4.99 -7.59
N ASN A 12 -4.44 4.27 -7.36
CA ASN A 12 -4.68 3.42 -6.20
C ASN A 12 -5.53 2.22 -6.65
N THR A 13 -5.52 1.17 -5.85
CA THR A 13 -6.63 0.22 -5.80
C THR A 13 -7.10 0.10 -4.37
N HIS A 14 -8.41 0.19 -4.15
CA HIS A 14 -8.96 -0.25 -2.87
C HIS A 14 -8.84 -1.77 -2.79
N TRP A 15 -8.30 -2.29 -1.69
CA TRP A 15 -8.00 -3.71 -1.56
C TRP A 15 -8.55 -4.29 -0.27
N ASP A 16 -9.81 -4.73 -0.32
CA ASP A 16 -10.38 -5.59 0.72
C ASP A 16 -9.56 -6.87 0.82
N ARG A 17 -8.96 -7.13 1.99
CA ARG A 17 -8.08 -8.29 2.17
C ARG A 17 -8.82 -9.62 1.92
N GLU A 18 -10.07 -9.67 2.32
CA GLU A 18 -11.03 -10.73 2.03
C GLU A 18 -12.44 -10.15 2.03
N TRP A 19 -13.27 -10.56 1.06
CA TRP A 19 -14.67 -10.13 0.97
C TRP A 19 -15.42 -11.05 0.01
N ARG A 20 -15.57 -10.64 -1.26
CA ARG A 20 -16.26 -11.43 -2.31
C ARG A 20 -15.62 -12.81 -2.55
N TYR A 21 -14.31 -12.92 -2.39
CA TYR A 21 -13.57 -14.17 -2.54
C TYR A 21 -12.86 -14.53 -1.24
N PRO A 22 -12.63 -15.84 -0.97
CA PRO A 22 -11.81 -16.27 0.14
C PRO A 22 -10.42 -15.64 0.10
N PHE A 23 -9.83 -15.39 1.27
CA PHE A 23 -8.53 -14.73 1.43
C PHE A 23 -7.47 -15.20 0.42
N GLN A 24 -7.25 -16.51 0.27
CA GLN A 24 -6.19 -17.03 -0.60
C GLN A 24 -6.41 -16.73 -2.09
N ARG A 25 -7.66 -16.76 -2.56
CA ARG A 25 -7.98 -16.38 -3.94
C ARG A 25 -7.74 -14.89 -4.16
N ASN A 26 -8.09 -14.07 -3.18
CA ASN A 26 -7.82 -12.65 -3.25
C ASN A 26 -6.31 -12.34 -3.17
N ARG A 27 -5.58 -13.04 -2.30
CA ARG A 27 -4.12 -12.94 -2.16
C ARG A 27 -3.37 -13.25 -3.46
N GLN A 28 -3.82 -14.23 -4.25
CA GLN A 28 -3.23 -14.49 -5.57
C GLN A 28 -3.32 -13.26 -6.49
N LYS A 29 -4.49 -12.62 -6.55
CA LYS A 29 -4.69 -11.38 -7.32
C LYS A 29 -3.86 -10.22 -6.77
N LEU A 30 -3.69 -10.14 -5.46
CA LEU A 30 -2.84 -9.13 -4.82
C LEU A 30 -1.39 -9.28 -5.32
N VAL A 31 -0.88 -10.51 -5.35
CA VAL A 31 0.48 -10.80 -5.84
C VAL A 31 0.63 -10.38 -7.30
N GLU A 32 -0.31 -10.74 -8.16
CA GLU A 32 -0.30 -10.34 -9.58
C GLU A 32 -0.35 -8.81 -9.75
N MET A 33 -1.23 -8.13 -8.99
CA MET A 33 -1.36 -6.67 -9.05
C MET A 33 -0.08 -5.95 -8.60
N ILE A 34 0.56 -6.41 -7.51
CA ILE A 34 1.82 -5.82 -7.05
C ILE A 34 2.94 -6.12 -8.04
N ASP A 35 3.04 -7.34 -8.57
CA ASP A 35 4.05 -7.67 -9.60
C ASP A 35 3.91 -6.74 -10.83
N GLN A 36 2.70 -6.48 -11.30
CA GLN A 36 2.43 -5.53 -12.38
C GLN A 36 2.77 -4.08 -12.00
N THR A 37 2.42 -3.67 -10.78
CA THR A 37 2.73 -2.33 -10.28
C THR A 37 4.24 -2.09 -10.25
N LEU A 38 5.01 -3.06 -9.75
CA LEU A 38 6.46 -2.97 -9.71
C LEU A 38 7.07 -2.93 -11.13
N ASP A 39 6.55 -3.72 -12.06
CA ASP A 39 6.99 -3.69 -13.47
C ASP A 39 6.71 -2.34 -14.15
N ILE A 40 5.55 -1.72 -13.89
CA ILE A 40 5.23 -0.37 -14.36
C ILE A 40 6.21 0.65 -13.77
N LEU A 41 6.51 0.57 -12.47
CA LEU A 41 7.45 1.50 -11.83
C LEU A 41 8.88 1.35 -12.38
N ASP A 42 9.29 0.15 -12.79
CA ASP A 42 10.59 -0.10 -13.44
C ASP A 42 10.63 0.47 -14.85
N ARG A 43 9.61 0.19 -15.67
CA ARG A 43 9.63 0.51 -17.11
C ARG A 43 9.24 1.95 -17.42
N ASN A 44 8.47 2.60 -16.55
CA ASN A 44 7.93 3.93 -16.80
C ASN A 44 8.40 4.92 -15.71
N PRO A 45 9.54 5.62 -15.93
CA PRO A 45 10.05 6.61 -14.98
C PRO A 45 9.06 7.76 -14.69
N ASP A 46 8.23 8.12 -15.66
CA ASP A 46 7.21 9.17 -15.52
C ASP A 46 6.00 8.75 -14.69
N TYR A 47 5.84 7.44 -14.41
CA TYR A 47 4.82 6.97 -13.49
C TYR A 47 5.19 7.37 -12.06
N ARG A 48 4.53 8.42 -11.55
CA ARG A 48 4.97 9.15 -10.36
C ARG A 48 4.96 8.29 -9.09
N ALA A 49 3.82 7.69 -8.79
CA ALA A 49 3.64 6.84 -7.62
C ALA A 49 2.36 6.01 -7.71
N PHE A 50 2.35 4.87 -7.03
CA PHE A 50 1.15 4.08 -6.76
C PHE A 50 0.84 4.08 -5.26
N HIS A 51 -0.43 4.25 -4.92
CA HIS A 51 -0.92 4.22 -3.54
C HIS A 51 -1.40 2.80 -3.20
N LEU A 52 -0.84 2.18 -2.16
CA LEU A 52 -1.23 0.85 -1.68
C LEU A 52 -2.26 0.94 -0.54
N ASP A 53 -3.34 1.66 -0.82
CA ASP A 53 -4.56 1.68 0.00
C ASP A 53 -4.35 1.97 1.51
N SER A 54 -3.33 2.77 1.83
CA SER A 54 -2.96 3.18 3.19
C SER A 54 -2.68 2.06 4.20
N GLN A 55 -2.58 0.80 3.78
CA GLN A 55 -2.42 -0.37 4.64
C GLN A 55 -1.08 -1.07 4.40
N THR A 56 -0.39 -1.43 5.48
CA THR A 56 0.91 -2.12 5.38
C THR A 56 0.79 -3.64 5.31
N ILE A 57 -0.36 -4.24 5.65
CA ILE A 57 -0.55 -5.69 5.64
C ILE A 57 -0.30 -6.31 4.26
N VAL A 58 -0.62 -5.59 3.17
CA VAL A 58 -0.43 -6.06 1.79
C VAL A 58 1.04 -6.31 1.47
N LEU A 59 1.97 -5.62 2.13
CA LEU A 59 3.41 -5.88 1.98
C LEU A 59 3.77 -7.25 2.56
N LYS A 60 3.21 -7.60 3.72
CA LYS A 60 3.44 -8.91 4.34
C LYS A 60 2.83 -10.02 3.49
N ASP A 61 1.58 -9.82 3.07
CA ASP A 61 0.85 -10.79 2.25
C ASP A 61 1.57 -11.07 0.92
N TYR A 62 2.13 -10.03 0.30
CA TYR A 62 2.94 -10.14 -0.92
C TYR A 62 4.29 -10.83 -0.67
N LEU A 63 5.07 -10.36 0.31
CA LEU A 63 6.46 -10.80 0.51
C LEU A 63 6.59 -12.20 1.12
N GLU A 64 5.54 -12.72 1.76
CA GLU A 64 5.52 -14.14 2.13
C GLU A 64 5.42 -15.05 0.89
N ILE A 65 4.83 -14.58 -0.22
CA ILE A 65 4.80 -15.32 -1.50
C ILE A 65 5.99 -14.97 -2.41
N ARG A 66 6.47 -13.72 -2.36
CA ARG A 66 7.55 -13.17 -3.19
C ARG A 66 8.69 -12.59 -2.33
N PRO A 67 9.35 -13.36 -1.45
CA PRO A 67 10.38 -12.83 -0.56
C PRO A 67 11.55 -12.18 -1.29
N GLN A 68 11.90 -12.68 -2.47
CA GLN A 68 12.95 -12.14 -3.33
C GLN A 68 12.68 -10.71 -3.82
N LYS A 69 11.44 -10.24 -3.77
CA LYS A 69 11.03 -8.89 -4.22
C LYS A 69 11.20 -7.82 -3.14
N ARG A 70 11.60 -8.18 -1.92
CA ARG A 70 11.73 -7.25 -0.78
C ARG A 70 12.58 -6.02 -1.11
N LYS A 71 13.77 -6.21 -1.67
CA LYS A 71 14.69 -5.09 -2.00
C LYS A 71 14.07 -4.11 -3.01
N GLN A 72 13.30 -4.63 -3.98
CA GLN A 72 12.62 -3.81 -4.98
C GLN A 72 11.49 -2.99 -4.35
N VAL A 73 10.70 -3.60 -3.47
CA VAL A 73 9.63 -2.93 -2.71
C VAL A 73 10.23 -1.83 -1.81
N GLU A 74 11.29 -2.14 -1.05
CA GLU A 74 12.00 -1.16 -0.22
C GLU A 74 12.52 0.04 -1.05
N LYS A 75 13.11 -0.22 -2.23
CA LYS A 75 13.58 0.84 -3.13
C LYS A 75 12.46 1.83 -3.45
N TYR A 76 11.31 1.36 -3.93
CA TYR A 76 10.23 2.26 -4.33
C TYR A 76 9.52 2.96 -3.17
N ILE A 77 9.47 2.33 -1.99
CA ILE A 77 8.94 2.99 -0.79
C ILE A 77 9.88 4.13 -0.37
N ARG A 78 11.21 3.91 -0.35
CA ARG A 78 12.20 4.97 -0.08
C ARG A 78 12.13 6.11 -1.10
N GLU A 79 11.97 5.79 -2.38
CA GLU A 79 11.82 6.76 -3.47
C GLU A 79 10.45 7.45 -3.50
N ARG A 80 9.51 7.06 -2.61
CA ARG A 80 8.12 7.55 -2.57
C ARG A 80 7.38 7.35 -3.89
N ARG A 81 7.69 6.24 -4.58
CA ARG A 81 7.00 5.76 -5.79
C ARG A 81 6.00 4.64 -5.48
N LEU A 82 6.13 4.01 -4.33
CA LEU A 82 5.13 3.11 -3.76
C LEU A 82 4.75 3.64 -2.37
N LEU A 83 3.53 4.16 -2.24
CA LEU A 83 3.04 4.81 -1.02
C LEU A 83 2.29 3.80 -0.15
N VAL A 84 2.63 3.71 1.13
CA VAL A 84 2.08 2.70 2.05
C VAL A 84 1.98 3.21 3.48
N GLY A 85 1.07 2.62 4.26
CA GLY A 85 0.70 3.09 5.60
C GLY A 85 -0.19 4.33 5.54
N PRO A 86 -0.56 4.93 6.69
CA PRO A 86 0.00 4.70 8.02
C PRO A 86 -0.61 3.52 8.76
N TRP A 87 -1.72 2.96 8.27
CA TRP A 87 -2.45 1.90 8.95
C TRP A 87 -1.79 0.52 8.74
N TYR A 88 -2.02 -0.40 9.68
CA TYR A 88 -1.70 -1.81 9.45
C TYR A 88 -2.74 -2.45 8.51
N ILE A 89 -4.02 -2.29 8.85
CA ILE A 89 -5.20 -2.67 8.07
C ILE A 89 -6.20 -1.51 8.02
N LEU A 90 -7.19 -1.55 7.13
CA LEU A 90 -8.31 -0.60 7.14
C LEU A 90 -9.43 -1.13 8.05
N PRO A 91 -9.68 -0.52 9.23
CA PRO A 91 -10.65 -1.04 10.18
C PRO A 91 -12.06 -0.51 9.90
N GLU A 92 -13.08 -1.27 10.31
CA GLU A 92 -14.40 -0.71 10.58
C GLU A 92 -14.36 -0.05 11.96
N GLU A 93 -14.25 1.28 12.00
CA GLU A 93 -13.83 2.05 13.18
C GLU A 93 -14.76 1.87 14.38
N PHE A 94 -16.07 1.72 14.17
CA PHE A 94 -17.04 1.58 15.25
C PHE A 94 -17.18 0.16 15.79
N GLN A 95 -16.56 -0.83 15.15
CA GLN A 95 -16.62 -2.24 15.57
C GLN A 95 -15.40 -2.70 16.37
N VAL A 96 -14.42 -1.81 16.57
CA VAL A 96 -13.20 -2.11 17.33
C VAL A 96 -13.02 -1.11 18.48
N GLY A 97 -12.39 -1.55 19.57
CA GLY A 97 -12.06 -0.64 20.67
C GLY A 97 -11.04 0.44 20.26
N GLY A 98 -11.07 1.59 20.94
CA GLY A 98 -10.17 2.71 20.63
C GLY A 98 -8.68 2.35 20.68
N GLU A 99 -8.28 1.47 21.62
CA GLU A 99 -6.90 0.98 21.68
C GLU A 99 -6.53 0.17 20.42
N ASN A 100 -7.46 -0.55 19.79
CA ASN A 100 -7.19 -1.27 18.56
C ASN A 100 -6.84 -0.30 17.41
N LEU A 101 -7.48 0.87 17.33
CA LEU A 101 -7.16 1.89 16.35
C LEU A 101 -5.75 2.46 16.57
N VAL A 102 -5.39 2.74 17.82
CA VAL A 102 -4.04 3.19 18.19
C VAL A 102 -3.00 2.13 17.81
N ARG A 103 -3.26 0.86 18.11
CA ARG A 103 -2.37 -0.26 17.75
C ARG A 103 -2.26 -0.45 16.23
N ASN A 104 -3.35 -0.24 15.50
CA ASN A 104 -3.38 -0.33 14.05
C ASN A 104 -2.42 0.69 13.41
N LEU A 105 -2.46 1.96 13.87
CA LEU A 105 -1.51 3.00 13.43
C LEU A 105 -0.08 2.73 13.89
N LEU A 106 0.11 2.31 15.14
CA LEU A 106 1.43 1.98 15.68
C LEU A 106 2.12 0.90 14.86
N MET A 107 1.37 -0.16 14.53
CA MET A 107 1.87 -1.29 13.75
C MET A 107 2.14 -0.91 12.30
N GLY A 108 1.24 -0.14 11.67
CA GLY A 108 1.47 0.35 10.31
C GLY A 108 2.68 1.27 10.20
N HIS A 109 2.87 2.19 11.16
CA HIS A 109 4.08 3.01 11.23
C HIS A 109 5.35 2.17 11.38
N ARG A 110 5.34 1.17 12.27
CA ARG A 110 6.49 0.28 12.49
C ARG A 110 6.87 -0.45 11.20
N ILE A 111 5.90 -1.11 10.57
CA ILE A 111 6.14 -1.90 9.37
C ILE A 111 6.62 -1.00 8.22
N ALA A 112 5.91 0.09 7.91
CA ALA A 112 6.31 0.96 6.81
C ALA A 112 7.70 1.59 7.03
N SER A 113 8.09 1.86 8.28
CA SER A 113 9.43 2.37 8.61
C SER A 113 10.54 1.36 8.28
N GLU A 114 10.29 0.05 8.40
CA GLU A 114 11.25 -1.00 8.00
C GLU A 114 11.54 -0.96 6.48
N PHE A 115 10.58 -0.44 5.69
CA PHE A 115 10.74 -0.23 4.25
C PHE A 115 11.30 1.15 3.88
N GLY A 116 11.46 2.05 4.87
CA GLY A 116 12.16 3.33 4.74
C GLY A 116 11.28 4.57 4.60
N HIS A 117 9.95 4.43 4.48
CA HIS A 117 9.04 5.58 4.51
C HIS A 117 7.64 5.18 4.97
N VAL A 118 6.98 6.08 5.70
CA VAL A 118 5.58 5.96 6.11
C VAL A 118 4.79 7.11 5.49
N MET A 119 3.77 6.80 4.71
CA MET A 119 2.83 7.82 4.24
C MET A 119 2.02 8.37 5.42
N LYS A 120 1.94 9.70 5.52
CA LYS A 120 1.26 10.41 6.63
C LYS A 120 -0.15 10.87 6.24
N VAL A 121 -0.93 9.96 5.65
CA VAL A 121 -2.32 10.19 5.25
C VAL A 121 -3.13 8.99 5.70
N GLY A 122 -3.86 9.14 6.81
CA GLY A 122 -4.71 8.12 7.40
C GLY A 122 -6.18 8.32 7.05
#